data_AF-A0A522XTY3-F1
#
_entry.id   AF-A0A522XTY3-F1
#
_cell.length_a   1.000
_cell.length_b   1.000
_cell.length_c   1.000
_cell.angle_alpha   90.00
_cell.angle_beta   90.00
_cell.angle_gamma   90.00
#
_symmetry.space_group_name_H-M   'P 1'
#
loop_
_entity.id
_entity.type
_entity.pdbx_description
1 polymer ?
#
loop_
_entity_poly.entity_id
_entity_poly.type
_entity_poly.pdbx_seq_one_letter_code
_entity_poly.pdbx_strand_id
1 'polypeptide(L)'
;MATSAALDFPEQLARSSLERRLEVEVGHLRQEMQQLRAEVMQWALEVRQLKIVHNASPVYAEAVTLAQQGVSTARIADRCGISFCEAELVAALAQSAAKSGFNK
;
A
#
# COMPACT_ATOMS: atom_id res chain seq x y z
N MET A 1 -5.48 -62.59 -17.57
CA MET A 1 -5.85 -61.16 -17.55
C MET A 1 -6.45 -60.81 -16.19
N ALA A 2 -5.64 -60.74 -15.12
CA ALA A 2 -6.12 -60.38 -13.79
C ALA A 2 -4.95 -60.00 -12.88
N THR A 3 -4.35 -58.81 -13.08
CA THR A 3 -3.35 -58.23 -12.13
C THR A 3 -3.04 -56.74 -12.40
N SER A 4 -3.97 -55.94 -12.92
CA SER A 4 -3.74 -54.48 -13.08
C SER A 4 -4.30 -53.66 -11.91
N ALA A 5 -5.49 -54.02 -11.40
CA ALA A 5 -6.24 -53.19 -10.44
C ALA A 5 -5.58 -53.03 -9.04
N ALA A 6 -4.69 -53.93 -8.64
CA ALA A 6 -4.04 -53.88 -7.32
C ALA A 6 -2.88 -52.88 -7.25
N LEU A 7 -2.27 -52.54 -8.39
CA LEU A 7 -1.20 -51.53 -8.47
C LEU A 7 -1.76 -50.11 -8.57
N ASP A 8 -2.99 -49.96 -9.07
CA ASP A 8 -3.67 -48.67 -9.22
C ASP A 8 -4.16 -48.08 -7.89
N PHE A 9 -4.61 -48.93 -6.94
CA PHE A 9 -5.18 -48.48 -5.66
C PHE A 9 -4.21 -47.68 -4.77
N PRO A 10 -2.97 -48.14 -4.48
CA PRO A 10 -2.03 -47.35 -3.67
C PRO A 10 -1.62 -46.03 -4.34
N GLU A 11 -1.49 -46.01 -5.67
CA GLU A 11 -1.20 -44.79 -6.42
C GLU A 11 -2.38 -43.79 -6.36
N GLN A 12 -3.60 -44.30 -6.46
CA GLN A 12 -4.83 -43.51 -6.36
C GLN A 12 -5.04 -42.94 -4.94
N LEU A 13 -4.67 -43.70 -3.90
CA LEU A 13 -4.63 -43.21 -2.52
C LEU A 13 -3.56 -42.13 -2.32
N ALA A 14 -2.35 -42.34 -2.83
CA ALA A 14 -1.28 -41.34 -2.76
C ALA A 14 -1.69 -40.03 -3.46
N ARG A 15 -2.27 -40.14 -4.66
CA ARG A 15 -2.77 -39.00 -5.43
C ARG A 15 -3.87 -38.25 -4.69
N SER A 16 -4.90 -38.93 -4.20
CA SER A 16 -5.99 -38.29 -3.45
C SER A 16 -5.51 -37.64 -2.14
N SER A 17 -4.51 -38.23 -1.48
CA SER A 17 -3.89 -37.63 -0.30
C SER A 17 -3.11 -36.34 -0.62
N LEU A 18 -2.43 -36.31 -1.78
CA LEU A 18 -1.71 -35.13 -2.26
C LEU A 18 -2.67 -34.03 -2.69
N GLU A 19 -3.72 -34.38 -3.44
CA GLU A 19 -4.78 -33.45 -3.84
C GLU A 19 -5.42 -32.79 -2.61
N ARG A 20 -5.78 -33.57 -1.60
CA ARG A 20 -6.34 -33.03 -0.35
C ARG A 20 -5.37 -32.10 0.39
N ARG A 21 -4.07 -32.42 0.42
CA ARG A 21 -3.05 -31.54 1.03
C ARG A 21 -2.93 -30.23 0.26
N LEU A 22 -2.93 -30.28 -1.07
CA LEU A 22 -2.89 -29.09 -1.91
C LEU A 22 -4.13 -28.23 -1.73
N GLU A 23 -5.32 -28.83 -1.62
CA GLU A 23 -6.56 -28.11 -1.35
C GLU A 23 -6.49 -27.34 -0.02
N VAL A 24 -5.94 -27.97 1.03
CA VAL A 24 -5.73 -27.32 2.33
C VAL A 24 -4.73 -26.17 2.23
N GLU A 25 -3.58 -26.37 1.60
CA GLU A 25 -2.56 -25.33 1.42
C GLU A 25 -3.08 -24.15 0.60
N VAL A 26 -3.79 -24.42 -0.51
CA VAL A 26 -4.41 -23.38 -1.33
C VAL A 26 -5.50 -22.64 -0.54
N GLY A 27 -6.27 -23.34 0.28
CA GLY A 27 -7.23 -22.74 1.20
C GLY A 27 -6.56 -21.79 2.20
N HIS A 28 -5.48 -22.24 2.84
CA HIS A 28 -4.70 -21.45 3.79
C HIS A 28 -4.12 -20.20 3.15
N LEU A 29 -3.44 -20.34 2.01
CA LEU A 29 -2.85 -19.21 1.29
C LEU A 29 -3.91 -18.19 0.86
N ARG A 30 -5.10 -18.64 0.43
CA ARG A 30 -6.20 -17.73 0.09
C ARG A 30 -6.68 -16.95 1.31
N GLN A 31 -6.74 -17.58 2.48
CA GLN A 31 -7.12 -16.92 3.72
C GLN A 31 -6.07 -15.88 4.15
N GLU A 32 -4.78 -16.22 4.14
CA GLU A 32 -3.70 -15.27 4.43
C GLU A 32 -3.72 -14.09 3.46
N MET A 33 -3.94 -14.37 2.17
CA MET A 33 -4.01 -13.33 1.14
C MET A 33 -5.19 -12.38 1.37
N GLN A 34 -6.33 -12.88 1.86
CA GLN A 34 -7.47 -12.05 2.26
C GLN A 34 -7.15 -11.20 3.50
N GLN A 35 -6.47 -11.76 4.50
CA GLN A 35 -6.06 -11.04 5.71
C GLN A 35 -5.10 -9.90 5.37
N LEU A 36 -4.04 -10.19 4.59
CA LEU A 36 -3.08 -9.18 4.14
C LEU A 36 -3.75 -8.07 3.33
N ARG A 37 -4.71 -8.40 2.44
CA ARG A 37 -5.48 -7.36 1.72
C ARG A 37 -6.26 -6.46 2.67
N ALA A 38 -6.87 -7.04 3.71
CA ALA A 38 -7.63 -6.28 4.70
C ALA A 38 -6.71 -5.34 5.50
N GLU A 39 -5.55 -5.83 5.94
CA GLU A 39 -4.55 -5.02 6.65
C GLU A 39 -4.02 -3.88 5.78
N VAL A 40 -3.69 -4.16 4.51
CA VAL A 40 -3.26 -3.11 3.56
C VAL A 40 -4.35 -2.06 3.37
N MET A 41 -5.63 -2.46 3.29
CA MET A 41 -6.74 -1.50 3.22
C MET A 41 -6.86 -0.65 4.49
N GLN A 42 -6.69 -1.24 5.66
CA GLN A 42 -6.70 -0.51 6.93
C GLN A 42 -5.55 0.50 7.01
N TRP A 43 -4.32 0.10 6.70
CA TRP A 43 -3.18 1.01 6.67
C TRP A 43 -3.33 2.11 5.63
N ALA A 44 -3.90 1.80 4.46
CA ALA A 44 -4.18 2.83 3.46
C ALA A 44 -5.16 3.89 3.98
N LEU A 45 -6.16 3.49 4.78
CA LEU A 45 -7.09 4.40 5.43
C LEU A 45 -6.40 5.23 6.51
N GLU A 46 -5.61 4.60 7.37
CA GLU A 46 -4.84 5.29 8.43
C GLU A 46 -3.86 6.31 7.85
N VAL A 47 -3.11 5.95 6.81
CA VAL A 47 -2.22 6.87 6.11
C VAL A 47 -3.01 8.03 5.49
N ARG A 48 -4.19 7.78 4.93
CA ARG A 48 -5.05 8.86 4.42
C ARG A 48 -5.53 9.76 5.55
N GLN A 49 -5.93 9.21 6.69
CA GLN A 49 -6.35 10.02 7.85
C GLN A 49 -5.20 10.85 8.40
N LEU A 50 -4.01 10.27 8.55
CA LEU A 50 -2.80 11.01 8.94
C LEU A 50 -2.50 12.13 7.96
N LYS A 51 -2.62 11.89 6.65
CA LYS A 51 -2.49 12.94 5.63
C LYS A 51 -3.54 14.03 5.79
N ILE A 52 -4.80 13.70 6.11
CA ILE A 52 -5.86 14.70 6.34
C ILE A 52 -5.56 15.51 7.62
N VAL A 53 -5.17 14.85 8.70
CA VAL A 53 -4.82 15.49 9.98
C VAL A 53 -3.56 16.36 9.85
N HIS A 54 -2.58 15.96 9.05
CA HIS A 54 -1.42 16.81 8.75
C HIS A 54 -1.74 17.93 7.75
N ASN A 55 -2.74 17.73 6.89
CA ASN A 55 -3.31 18.74 6.00
C ASN A 55 -4.35 19.63 6.72
N ALA A 56 -4.46 19.55 8.06
CA ALA A 56 -5.54 20.17 8.84
C ALA A 56 -5.33 21.65 9.20
N SER A 57 -4.29 22.31 8.68
CA SER A 57 -4.31 23.77 8.60
C SER A 57 -4.57 24.18 7.14
N PRO A 58 -5.64 24.94 6.85
CA PRO A 58 -5.87 25.52 5.52
C PRO A 58 -4.63 26.24 4.97
N VAL A 59 -3.86 26.83 5.88
CA VAL A 59 -2.56 27.47 5.61
C VAL A 59 -1.55 26.49 5.01
N TYR A 60 -1.49 25.26 5.51
CA TYR A 60 -0.56 24.24 5.03
C TYR A 60 -0.97 23.70 3.66
N ALA A 61 -2.28 23.51 3.44
CA ALA A 61 -2.81 23.13 2.13
C ALA A 61 -2.49 24.20 1.07
N GLU A 62 -2.63 25.49 1.42
CA GLU A 62 -2.20 26.60 0.57
C GLU A 62 -0.69 26.58 0.32
N ALA A 63 0.14 26.38 1.36
CA ALA A 63 1.58 26.30 1.22
C ALA A 63 2.03 25.17 0.29
N VAL A 64 1.41 23.98 0.39
CA VAL A 64 1.68 22.82 -0.47
C VAL A 64 1.29 23.10 -1.92
N THR A 65 0.14 23.73 -2.16
CA THR A 65 -0.29 24.09 -3.53
C THR A 65 0.63 25.13 -4.16
N LEU A 66 1.09 26.14 -3.41
CA LEU A 66 2.09 27.11 -3.88
C LEU A 66 3.44 26.45 -4.18
N ALA A 67 3.88 25.52 -3.33
CA ALA A 67 5.10 24.76 -3.55
C ALA A 67 5.02 23.91 -4.83
N GLN A 68 3.88 23.24 -5.09
CA GLN A 68 3.65 22.49 -6.32
C GLN A 68 3.65 23.37 -7.58
N GLN A 69 3.25 24.65 -7.44
CA GLN A 69 3.32 25.65 -8.51
C GLN A 69 4.74 26.24 -8.70
N GLY A 70 5.73 25.83 -7.90
CA GLY A 70 7.11 26.31 -7.99
C GLY A 70 7.34 27.69 -7.37
N VAL A 71 6.45 28.15 -6.49
CA VAL A 71 6.65 29.41 -5.76
C VAL A 71 7.86 29.26 -4.81
N SER A 72 8.70 30.29 -4.74
CA SER A 72 9.88 30.31 -3.87
C SER A 72 9.50 30.16 -2.39
N THR A 73 10.29 29.41 -1.62
CA THR A 73 10.08 29.15 -0.18
C THR A 73 9.92 30.43 0.64
N ALA A 74 10.70 31.48 0.36
CA ALA A 74 10.55 32.79 1.01
C ALA A 74 9.14 33.39 0.83
N ARG A 75 8.60 33.40 -0.39
CA ARG A 75 7.24 33.89 -0.65
C ARG A 75 6.17 33.02 -0.02
N ILE A 76 6.38 31.71 0.09
CA ILE A 76 5.44 30.81 0.75
C ILE A 76 5.40 31.13 2.25
N ALA A 77 6.57 31.31 2.88
CA ALA A 77 6.67 31.69 4.29
C ALA A 77 5.90 32.99 4.58
N ASP A 78 6.15 34.03 3.78
CA ASP A 78 5.49 35.34 3.94
C ASP A 78 3.98 35.25 3.73
N ARG A 79 3.54 34.54 2.68
CA ARG A 79 2.12 34.47 2.30
C ARG A 79 1.29 33.61 3.25
N CYS A 80 1.85 32.49 3.70
CA CYS A 80 1.15 31.55 4.56
C CYS A 80 1.37 31.87 6.05
N GLY A 81 2.25 32.81 6.41
CA GLY A 81 2.55 33.12 7.81
C GLY A 81 3.21 31.95 8.55
N ILE A 82 3.98 31.13 7.83
CA ILE A 82 4.75 30.00 8.35
C ILE A 82 6.24 30.34 8.39
N SER A 83 7.04 29.59 9.13
CA SER A 83 8.48 29.84 9.17
C SER A 83 9.17 29.50 7.83
N PHE A 84 10.34 30.11 7.57
CA PHE A 84 11.12 29.78 6.37
C PHE A 84 11.49 28.30 6.30
N CYS A 85 11.94 27.71 7.42
CA CYS A 85 12.29 26.28 7.50
C CYS A 85 11.06 25.39 7.22
N GLU A 86 9.88 25.80 7.70
CA GLU A 86 8.63 25.09 7.45
C GLU A 86 8.22 25.18 5.98
N ALA A 87 8.41 26.33 5.33
CA ALA A 87 8.21 26.49 3.89
C ALA A 87 9.20 25.64 3.06
N GLU A 88 10.46 25.51 3.48
CA GLU A 88 11.43 24.60 2.86
C GLU A 88 11.00 23.13 2.99
N LEU A 89 10.54 22.72 4.16
CA LEU A 89 10.02 21.37 4.39
C LEU A 89 8.82 21.09 3.48
N VAL A 90 7.86 22.00 3.41
CA VAL A 90 6.70 21.91 2.52
C VAL A 90 7.14 21.76 1.06
N ALA A 91 8.10 22.57 0.61
CA ALA A 91 8.61 22.50 -0.76
C ALA A 91 9.31 21.17 -1.06
N ALA A 92 10.10 20.63 -0.13
CA ALA A 92 10.76 19.34 -0.27
C ALA A 92 9.74 18.18 -0.32
N LEU A 93 8.71 18.22 0.54
CA LEU A 93 7.64 17.21 0.58
C LEU A 93 6.77 17.26 -0.68
N ALA A 94 6.43 18.45 -1.18
CA ALA A 94 5.68 18.61 -2.42
C ALA A 94 6.42 17.99 -3.62
N GLN A 95 7.75 18.19 -3.68
CA GLN A 95 8.59 17.60 -4.73
C GLN A 95 8.76 16.08 -4.60
N SER A 96 8.87 15.56 -3.38
CA SER A 96 8.97 14.10 -3.16
C SER A 96 7.65 13.39 -3.49
N ALA A 97 6.51 14.00 -3.18
CA ALA A 97 5.20 13.51 -3.56
C ALA A 97 5.01 13.47 -5.08
N ALA A 98 5.45 14.52 -5.79
CA ALA A 98 5.43 14.55 -7.25
C ALA A 98 6.32 13.45 -7.88
N LYS A 99 7.51 13.21 -7.32
CA LYS A 99 8.41 12.13 -7.78
C LYS A 99 7.87 10.73 -7.50
N SER A 100 7.21 10.52 -6.35
CA SER A 100 6.61 9.23 -5.98
C SER A 100 5.42 8.86 -6.89
N GLY A 101 4.67 9.86 -7.38
CA GLY A 101 3.58 9.68 -8.34
C GLY A 101 4.00 9.28 -9.75
N PHE A 102 5.29 9.36 -10.10
CA PHE A 102 5.82 9.04 -11.44
C PHE A 102 6.24 7.56 -11.59
N ASN A 103 6.14 6.75 -10.53
CA ASN A 103 6.34 5.30 -10.57
C ASN A 103 5.00 4.54 -10.66
N LYS A 104 4.17 4.88 -11.64
CA LYS A 104 2.98 4.11 -12.03
C LYS A 104 3.02 3.80 -13.52
#